data_AF-A0A352A8M4-F1
#
_entry.id   AF-A0A352A8M4-F1
#
_cell.length_a   1.000
_cell.length_b   1.000
_cell.length_c   1.000
_cell.angle_alpha   90.00
_cell.angle_beta   90.00
_cell.angle_gamma   90.00
#
_symmetry.space_group_name_H-M   'P 1'
#
loop_
_entity.id
_entity.type
_entity.pdbx_description
1 polymer ?
#
loop_
_entity_poly.entity_id
_entity_poly.type
_entity_poly.pdbx_seq_one_letter_code
_entity_poly.pdbx_strand_id
1 'polypeptide(L)'
;MSKKLLKIIMLFIVFTTILTTVCYAADSDTSVRVRVRRPRKFDEQVDLKGYGKINVYNILESEEVPIATLGENVDVLLDTFYNNKYLMQTGYDSNTIIGPYHLKLTNYDYPDYNTAKSNADSLTASYGINFYPFYNGKTFNIYGGNFINNAVASDKKNALLQSGINCEVVNGLNKNISVYDTSNNIVLMYSSNYNIYFSSYNNDLKCNSIVIDKNTYRGMMAFSTDINKLVSINKVSLDYYLYGVIANEISAVWPIEAIKAQVLAARTYAVANISPNSTVGYDMHDNQNSQVYGGYGSEKSITNACVDETGGKMISYDN
;
A
#
# COMPACT_ATOMS: atom_id res chain seq x y z
N MET A 1 18.84 -52.37 -34.40
CA MET A 1 18.51 -51.56 -33.20
C MET A 1 17.34 -52.21 -32.47
N SER A 2 17.42 -52.50 -31.17
CA SER A 2 16.36 -53.25 -30.47
C SER A 2 15.07 -52.41 -30.35
N LYS A 3 13.89 -53.03 -30.41
CA LYS A 3 12.59 -52.34 -30.27
C LYS A 3 12.47 -51.56 -28.95
N LYS A 4 13.24 -51.92 -27.92
CA LYS A 4 13.34 -51.18 -26.65
C LYS A 4 14.13 -49.86 -26.79
N LEU A 5 15.22 -49.86 -27.56
CA LEU A 5 16.03 -48.66 -27.80
C LEU A 5 15.28 -47.61 -28.64
N LEU A 6 14.48 -48.07 -29.62
CA LEU A 6 13.63 -47.18 -30.44
C LEU A 6 12.50 -46.52 -29.62
N LYS A 7 11.91 -47.24 -28.65
CA LYS A 7 10.91 -46.68 -27.73
C LYS A 7 11.50 -45.67 -26.75
N ILE A 8 12.71 -45.91 -26.25
CA ILE A 8 13.40 -44.96 -25.35
C ILE A 8 13.79 -43.68 -26.11
N ILE A 9 14.27 -43.81 -27.35
CA ILE A 9 14.59 -42.65 -28.21
C ILE A 9 13.32 -41.88 -28.59
N MET A 10 12.20 -42.56 -28.92
CA MET A 10 10.92 -41.88 -29.16
C MET A 10 10.37 -41.19 -27.91
N LEU A 11 10.53 -41.77 -26.72
CA LEU A 11 10.09 -41.13 -25.47
C LEU A 11 10.96 -39.90 -25.14
N PHE A 12 12.25 -39.94 -25.44
CA PHE A 12 13.17 -38.80 -25.28
C PHE A 12 12.88 -37.69 -26.31
N ILE A 13 12.56 -38.06 -27.56
CA ILE A 13 12.21 -37.11 -28.62
C ILE A 13 10.87 -36.42 -28.33
N VAL A 14 9.87 -37.16 -27.83
CA VAL A 14 8.57 -36.58 -27.41
C VAL A 14 8.73 -35.63 -26.21
N PHE A 15 9.73 -35.85 -25.34
CA PHE A 15 10.05 -34.92 -24.25
C PHE A 15 10.81 -33.67 -24.74
N THR A 16 11.58 -33.77 -25.84
CA THR A 16 12.26 -32.61 -26.45
C THR A 16 11.39 -31.79 -27.42
N THR A 17 10.23 -32.30 -27.85
CA THR A 17 9.33 -31.60 -28.79
C THR A 17 8.11 -30.95 -28.14
N ILE A 18 7.98 -30.99 -26.81
CA ILE A 18 7.18 -29.96 -26.12
C ILE A 18 8.03 -28.69 -26.16
N LEU A 19 8.05 -28.05 -27.33
CA LEU A 19 8.39 -26.65 -27.45
C LEU A 19 7.34 -25.91 -26.63
N THR A 20 7.58 -25.77 -25.33
CA THR A 20 6.96 -24.70 -24.57
C THR A 20 7.38 -23.44 -25.30
N THR A 21 6.45 -22.81 -25.99
CA THR A 21 6.61 -21.45 -26.46
C THR A 21 6.81 -20.60 -25.22
N VAL A 22 8.07 -20.39 -24.83
CA VAL A 22 8.41 -19.47 -23.75
C VAL A 22 8.19 -18.09 -24.33
N CYS A 23 7.03 -17.51 -24.03
CA CYS A 23 6.80 -16.10 -24.26
C CYS A 23 7.54 -15.33 -23.17
N TYR A 24 8.42 -14.42 -23.58
CA TYR A 24 9.00 -13.42 -22.68
C TYR A 24 7.98 -12.29 -22.54
N ALA A 25 7.48 -12.05 -21.33
CA ALA A 25 6.95 -10.73 -21.02
C ALA A 25 8.13 -9.75 -21.00
N ALA A 26 7.99 -8.64 -21.71
CA ALA A 26 8.96 -7.57 -21.72
C ALA A 26 9.13 -7.00 -20.30
N ASP A 27 10.32 -7.22 -19.75
CA ASP A 27 11.05 -6.38 -18.79
C ASP A 27 10.36 -6.00 -17.46
N SER A 28 11.20 -5.49 -16.56
CA SER A 28 11.01 -5.07 -15.16
C SER A 28 9.80 -4.18 -14.80
N ASP A 29 8.90 -3.84 -15.73
CA ASP A 29 7.80 -2.88 -15.51
C ASP A 29 6.49 -3.51 -15.03
N THR A 30 6.36 -4.83 -15.06
CA THR A 30 5.13 -5.47 -14.57
C THR A 30 5.08 -5.43 -13.05
N SER A 31 4.03 -4.83 -12.50
CA SER A 31 3.77 -4.78 -11.06
C SER A 31 2.47 -5.48 -10.70
N VAL A 32 2.42 -6.00 -9.47
CA VAL A 32 1.26 -6.65 -8.87
C VAL A 32 0.85 -5.83 -7.65
N ARG A 33 -0.46 -5.59 -7.50
CA ARG A 33 -1.04 -4.99 -6.28
C ARG A 33 -1.66 -6.09 -5.43
N VAL A 34 -1.06 -6.36 -4.29
CA VAL A 34 -1.52 -7.41 -3.37
C VAL A 34 -2.18 -6.78 -2.16
N ARG A 35 -3.40 -7.19 -1.85
CA ARG A 35 -4.03 -6.83 -0.59
C ARG A 35 -3.29 -7.51 0.55
N VAL A 36 -2.81 -6.73 1.51
CA VAL A 36 -2.15 -7.21 2.73
C VAL A 36 -3.14 -7.20 3.90
N ARG A 37 -3.35 -8.35 4.54
CA ARG A 37 -4.29 -8.52 5.65
C ARG A 37 -3.69 -9.17 6.89
N ARG A 38 -2.59 -9.94 6.81
CA ARG A 38 -2.08 -10.70 7.97
C ARG A 38 -0.63 -10.42 8.40
N PRO A 39 -0.35 -10.45 9.73
CA PRO A 39 -1.30 -10.31 10.83
C PRO A 39 -1.60 -8.82 11.10
N ARG A 40 -2.87 -8.40 10.98
CA ARG A 40 -3.32 -7.10 11.50
C ARG A 40 -3.95 -7.26 12.88
N LYS A 41 -3.55 -6.40 13.82
CA LYS A 41 -4.10 -6.36 15.19
C LYS A 41 -5.46 -5.67 15.25
N PHE A 42 -5.71 -4.70 14.35
CA PHE A 42 -6.97 -3.96 14.18
C PHE A 42 -7.19 -3.69 12.68
N ASP A 43 -8.45 -3.64 12.21
CA ASP A 43 -8.76 -3.56 10.77
C ASP A 43 -8.60 -2.11 10.23
N GLU A 44 -8.54 -1.09 11.10
CA GLU A 44 -8.72 0.33 10.77
C GLU A 44 -7.48 1.23 10.96
N GLN A 45 -6.40 0.68 11.55
CA GLN A 45 -5.14 1.37 11.77
C GLN A 45 -3.96 0.52 11.32
N VAL A 46 -2.89 1.15 10.88
CA VAL A 46 -1.65 0.49 10.45
C VAL A 46 -0.45 1.30 10.87
N ASP A 47 0.56 0.64 11.46
CA ASP A 47 1.83 1.28 11.79
C ASP A 47 2.73 1.21 10.54
N LEU A 48 3.23 2.36 10.06
CA LEU A 48 4.17 2.44 8.95
C LEU A 48 5.54 2.86 9.46
N LYS A 49 6.55 2.11 9.02
CA LYS A 49 7.94 2.48 9.24
C LYS A 49 8.76 2.43 7.94
N GLY A 50 9.44 3.54 7.65
CA GLY A 50 10.41 3.65 6.56
C GLY A 50 11.81 3.16 6.97
N TYR A 51 12.70 3.05 6.00
CA TYR A 51 14.15 2.82 6.19
C TYR A 51 14.91 4.15 6.26
N GLY A 52 14.25 5.16 6.84
CA GLY A 52 14.54 6.58 6.70
C GLY A 52 13.22 7.34 6.58
N LYS A 53 13.24 8.55 5.99
CA LYS A 53 12.00 9.29 5.71
C LYS A 53 11.08 8.49 4.77
N ILE A 54 9.78 8.67 4.93
CA ILE A 54 8.77 8.06 4.06
C ILE A 54 8.39 9.06 2.98
N ASN A 55 8.57 8.68 1.73
CA ASN A 55 8.10 9.44 0.58
C ASN A 55 6.68 9.02 0.21
N VAL A 56 5.84 10.00 -0.10
CA VAL A 56 4.43 9.83 -0.45
C VAL A 56 4.25 10.28 -1.90
N TYR A 57 3.57 9.47 -2.70
CA TYR A 57 3.43 9.64 -4.13
C TYR A 57 1.95 9.61 -4.53
N ASN A 58 1.56 10.47 -5.47
CA ASN A 58 0.39 10.24 -6.30
C ASN A 58 0.88 9.61 -7.60
N ILE A 59 0.77 8.27 -7.71
CA ILE A 59 1.38 7.54 -8.82
C ILE A 59 0.72 7.82 -10.18
N LEU A 60 -0.46 8.46 -10.20
CA LEU A 60 -1.08 8.93 -11.43
C LEU A 60 -0.40 10.21 -11.97
N GLU A 61 0.33 10.94 -11.13
CA GLU A 61 1.14 12.10 -11.51
C GLU A 61 2.60 11.70 -11.75
N SER A 62 3.21 11.00 -10.79
CA SER A 62 4.60 10.53 -10.88
C SER A 62 4.89 9.42 -9.85
N GLU A 63 5.68 8.42 -10.25
CA GLU A 63 6.26 7.42 -9.33
C GLU A 63 7.64 7.83 -8.79
N GLU A 64 8.25 8.88 -9.34
CA GLU A 64 9.61 9.32 -9.00
C GLU A 64 9.60 10.56 -8.10
N VAL A 65 8.64 11.46 -8.31
CA VAL A 65 8.56 12.73 -7.57
C VAL A 65 7.52 12.60 -6.45
N PRO A 66 7.93 12.65 -5.17
CA PRO A 66 6.99 12.59 -4.07
C PRO A 66 6.19 13.89 -3.94
N ILE A 67 4.90 13.75 -3.61
CA ILE A 67 4.02 14.88 -3.24
C ILE A 67 4.31 15.37 -1.81
N ALA A 68 4.84 14.49 -0.96
CA ALA A 68 5.23 14.80 0.41
C ALA A 68 6.34 13.85 0.90
N THR A 69 7.13 14.31 1.88
CA THR A 69 8.08 13.47 2.61
C THR A 69 7.80 13.59 4.10
N LEU A 70 7.45 12.47 4.73
CA LEU A 70 7.06 12.37 6.12
C LEU A 70 8.21 11.85 7.01
N GLY A 71 7.96 11.79 8.31
CA GLY A 71 8.87 11.15 9.28
C GLY A 71 9.07 9.65 9.00
N GLU A 72 10.03 9.05 9.71
CA GLU A 72 10.33 7.62 9.56
C GLU A 72 9.21 6.71 10.07
N ASN A 73 8.47 7.15 11.08
CA ASN A 73 7.40 6.37 11.70
C ASN A 73 6.11 7.20 11.67
N VAL A 74 5.05 6.63 11.11
CA VAL A 74 3.72 7.23 11.03
C VAL A 74 2.64 6.17 11.22
N ASP A 75 1.49 6.57 11.74
CA ASP A 75 0.32 5.69 11.84
C ASP A 75 -0.73 6.11 10.81
N VAL A 76 -1.29 5.16 10.08
CA VAL A 76 -2.31 5.40 9.06
C VAL A 76 -3.66 4.90 9.55
N LEU A 77 -4.63 5.79 9.64
CA LEU A 77 -5.95 5.52 10.18
C LEU A 77 -7.05 5.91 9.19
N LEU A 78 -8.13 5.12 9.16
CA LEU A 78 -9.38 5.53 8.52
C LEU A 78 -10.01 6.69 9.31
N ASP A 79 -10.53 7.69 8.61
CA ASP A 79 -11.18 8.83 9.26
C ASP A 79 -12.58 8.47 9.80
N THR A 80 -12.67 8.22 11.11
CA THR A 80 -13.86 7.70 11.80
C THR A 80 -13.77 7.97 13.30
N PHE A 81 -14.60 7.32 14.10
CA PHE A 81 -14.66 7.53 15.55
C PHE A 81 -13.65 6.66 16.30
N TYR A 82 -12.90 7.28 17.21
CA TYR A 82 -11.95 6.57 18.09
C TYR A 82 -12.01 7.07 19.52
N ASN A 83 -11.63 6.20 20.45
CA ASN A 83 -11.30 6.59 21.82
C ASN A 83 -9.83 7.03 21.94
N ASN A 84 -9.40 7.37 23.16
CA ASN A 84 -8.03 7.85 23.44
C ASN A 84 -6.92 6.81 23.28
N LYS A 85 -7.27 5.55 23.01
CA LYS A 85 -6.34 4.46 22.69
C LYS A 85 -6.40 4.09 21.22
N TYR A 86 -7.02 4.92 20.38
CA TYR A 86 -7.22 4.67 18.95
C TYR A 86 -8.00 3.38 18.65
N LEU A 87 -8.84 2.93 19.58
CA LEU A 87 -9.77 1.84 19.31
C LEU A 87 -11.02 2.41 18.62
N MET A 88 -11.39 1.82 17.48
CA MET A 88 -12.56 2.25 16.71
C MET A 88 -13.84 2.17 17.54
N GLN A 89 -14.70 3.18 17.44
CA GLN A 89 -16.01 3.24 18.07
C GLN A 89 -17.11 3.21 17.00
N THR A 90 -18.32 2.76 17.35
CA THR A 90 -19.45 2.67 16.41
C THR A 90 -20.18 4.01 16.21
N GLY A 91 -19.63 5.10 16.74
CA GLY A 91 -20.23 6.43 16.65
C GLY A 91 -19.78 7.34 17.79
N TYR A 92 -20.66 8.28 18.15
CA TYR A 92 -20.48 9.17 19.28
C TYR A 92 -20.99 8.51 20.57
N ASP A 93 -20.17 7.66 21.18
CA ASP A 93 -20.42 7.05 22.48
C ASP A 93 -19.66 7.79 23.60
N SER A 94 -19.79 7.31 24.85
CA SER A 94 -19.21 7.97 26.02
C SER A 94 -17.69 8.00 26.05
N ASN A 95 -17.02 7.15 25.26
CA ASN A 95 -15.55 7.03 25.23
C ASN A 95 -14.92 7.63 23.97
N THR A 96 -15.74 8.00 22.97
CA THR A 96 -15.30 8.65 21.74
C THR A 96 -14.73 10.04 22.02
N ILE A 97 -13.47 10.25 21.64
CA ILE A 97 -12.79 11.56 21.76
C ILE A 97 -12.24 12.08 20.43
N ILE A 98 -12.14 11.23 19.42
CA ILE A 98 -11.75 11.57 18.06
C ILE A 98 -12.94 11.27 17.16
N GLY A 99 -13.25 12.19 16.26
CA GLY A 99 -14.28 11.98 15.25
C GLY A 99 -13.93 12.57 13.89
N PRO A 100 -14.77 12.29 12.89
CA PRO A 100 -14.50 12.57 11.48
C PRO A 100 -14.89 13.99 11.06
N TYR A 101 -15.04 14.92 12.01
CA TYR A 101 -15.40 16.31 11.70
C TYR A 101 -14.16 17.18 11.71
N HIS A 102 -13.93 17.89 10.60
CA HIS A 102 -12.75 18.73 10.41
C HIS A 102 -13.15 20.13 9.99
N LEU A 103 -12.23 21.08 10.18
CA LEU A 103 -12.34 22.44 9.67
C LEU A 103 -11.52 22.57 8.40
N LYS A 104 -12.17 22.70 7.25
CA LYS A 104 -11.52 23.03 5.97
C LYS A 104 -11.38 24.53 5.85
N LEU A 105 -10.15 25.05 5.77
CA LEU A 105 -9.93 26.48 5.56
C LEU A 105 -10.19 26.85 4.08
N THR A 106 -10.88 27.96 3.82
CA THR A 106 -11.40 28.26 2.46
C THR A 106 -10.41 28.97 1.54
N ASN A 107 -9.40 29.65 2.09
CA ASN A 107 -8.44 30.47 1.34
C ASN A 107 -7.02 29.89 1.35
N TYR A 108 -6.90 28.59 1.60
CA TYR A 108 -5.62 27.90 1.78
C TYR A 108 -5.53 26.81 0.74
N ASP A 109 -4.78 27.08 -0.32
CA ASP A 109 -4.52 26.15 -1.41
C ASP A 109 -3.06 26.32 -1.85
N TYR A 110 -2.30 25.24 -1.78
CA TYR A 110 -0.85 25.26 -1.99
C TYR A 110 -0.45 24.19 -3.00
N PRO A 111 0.45 24.52 -3.94
CA PRO A 111 0.92 23.53 -4.91
C PRO A 111 1.88 22.51 -4.28
N ASP A 112 2.42 22.78 -3.10
CA ASP A 112 3.44 21.96 -2.46
C ASP A 112 3.15 21.68 -0.98
N TYR A 113 3.54 20.49 -0.53
CA TYR A 113 3.32 20.03 0.84
C TYR A 113 4.07 20.87 1.87
N ASN A 114 5.31 21.28 1.60
CA ASN A 114 6.16 21.94 2.60
C ASN A 114 5.62 23.33 2.98
N THR A 115 5.15 24.10 1.99
CA THR A 115 4.49 25.39 2.22
C THR A 115 3.17 25.20 2.95
N ALA A 116 2.34 24.23 2.54
CA ALA A 116 1.10 23.90 3.24
C ALA A 116 1.36 23.53 4.71
N LYS A 117 2.34 22.66 4.96
CA LYS A 117 2.71 22.18 6.30
C LYS A 117 3.24 23.32 7.18
N SER A 118 4.10 24.18 6.65
CA SER A 118 4.64 25.32 7.40
C SER A 118 3.55 26.31 7.82
N ASN A 119 2.56 26.56 6.94
CA ASN A 119 1.40 27.39 7.27
C ASN A 119 0.49 26.69 8.30
N ALA A 120 0.27 25.39 8.15
CA ALA A 120 -0.53 24.60 9.08
C ALA A 120 0.11 24.58 10.49
N ASP A 121 1.43 24.48 10.59
CA ASP A 121 2.15 24.54 11.87
C ASP A 121 2.04 25.91 12.54
N SER A 122 2.13 26.99 11.74
CA SER A 122 1.95 28.37 12.24
C SER A 122 0.53 28.61 12.78
N LEU A 123 -0.49 28.08 12.09
CA LEU A 123 -1.88 28.12 12.55
C LEU A 123 -2.07 27.27 13.82
N THR A 124 -1.44 26.10 13.88
CA THR A 124 -1.49 25.21 15.05
C THR A 124 -0.94 25.90 16.29
N ALA A 125 0.23 26.54 16.17
CA ALA A 125 0.84 27.30 17.25
C ALA A 125 -0.02 28.49 17.71
N SER A 126 -0.77 29.12 16.79
CA SER A 126 -1.58 30.30 17.08
C SER A 126 -2.91 29.98 17.75
N TYR A 127 -3.54 28.86 17.39
CA TYR A 127 -4.93 28.58 17.77
C TYR A 127 -5.11 27.32 18.64
N GLY A 128 -4.05 26.54 18.87
CA GLY A 128 -4.13 25.32 19.70
C GLY A 128 -5.02 24.23 19.10
N ILE A 129 -5.27 24.27 17.80
CA ILE A 129 -5.93 23.23 17.01
C ILE A 129 -4.86 22.63 16.10
N ASN A 130 -4.74 21.31 16.03
CA ASN A 130 -3.86 20.69 15.05
C ASN A 130 -4.40 20.96 13.64
N PHE A 131 -3.69 21.78 12.86
CA PHE A 131 -3.92 21.97 11.43
C PHE A 131 -2.89 21.18 10.62
N TYR A 132 -3.32 20.69 9.47
CA TYR A 132 -2.51 19.81 8.62
C TYR A 132 -2.85 19.92 7.14
N PRO A 133 -1.92 19.59 6.24
CA PRO A 133 -2.18 19.50 4.81
C PRO A 133 -3.19 18.40 4.48
N PHE A 134 -4.18 18.74 3.67
CA PHE A 134 -5.10 17.81 3.03
C PHE A 134 -4.82 17.79 1.52
N TYR A 135 -4.42 16.63 0.98
CA TYR A 135 -4.20 16.49 -0.46
C TYR A 135 -5.52 16.19 -1.18
N ASN A 136 -5.87 17.07 -2.13
CA ASN A 136 -7.11 16.98 -2.90
C ASN A 136 -6.92 16.31 -4.29
N GLY A 137 -5.82 15.59 -4.48
CA GLY A 137 -5.47 14.94 -5.74
C GLY A 137 -4.65 15.80 -6.69
N LYS A 138 -4.38 17.07 -6.35
CA LYS A 138 -3.56 17.98 -7.16
C LYS A 138 -2.79 18.99 -6.32
N THR A 139 -3.46 19.60 -5.35
CA THR A 139 -2.90 20.61 -4.45
C THR A 139 -3.20 20.25 -2.99
N PHE A 140 -2.68 21.06 -2.07
CA PHE A 140 -2.85 20.90 -0.63
C PHE A 140 -3.71 22.02 -0.07
N ASN A 141 -4.86 21.66 0.50
CA ASN A 141 -5.63 22.54 1.36
C ASN A 141 -5.17 22.42 2.82
N ILE A 142 -5.62 23.31 3.70
CA ILE A 142 -5.40 23.17 5.15
C ILE A 142 -6.70 22.74 5.82
N TYR A 143 -6.62 21.61 6.53
CA TYR A 143 -7.67 21.10 7.40
C TYR A 143 -7.23 21.25 8.85
N GLY A 144 -8.17 21.20 9.80
CA GLY A 144 -7.84 21.27 11.21
C GLY A 144 -8.80 20.52 12.12
N GLY A 145 -8.24 19.92 13.17
CA GLY A 145 -8.92 19.13 14.18
C GLY A 145 -9.39 17.77 13.70
N ASN A 146 -10.07 17.06 14.58
CA ASN A 146 -10.66 15.73 14.41
C ASN A 146 -11.79 15.60 15.44
N PHE A 147 -12.77 16.48 15.29
CA PHE A 147 -13.81 16.74 16.28
C PHE A 147 -14.85 15.62 16.30
N ILE A 148 -15.34 15.33 17.49
CA ILE A 148 -16.29 14.25 17.75
C ILE A 148 -17.66 14.45 17.07
N ASN A 149 -18.08 15.69 16.82
CA ASN A 149 -19.34 15.99 16.15
C ASN A 149 -19.35 17.39 15.53
N ASN A 150 -20.41 17.66 14.75
CA ASN A 150 -20.61 18.94 14.08
C ASN A 150 -20.71 20.13 15.05
N ALA A 151 -21.29 19.95 16.24
CA ALA A 151 -21.46 21.04 17.21
C ALA A 151 -20.09 21.54 17.72
N VAL A 152 -19.23 20.61 18.17
CA VAL A 152 -17.87 20.93 18.63
C VAL A 152 -17.04 21.58 17.51
N ALA A 153 -17.13 21.05 16.29
CA ALA A 153 -16.46 21.66 15.14
C ALA A 153 -16.98 23.07 14.85
N SER A 154 -18.30 23.27 14.91
CA SER A 154 -18.94 24.57 14.66
C SER A 154 -18.53 25.62 15.68
N ASP A 155 -18.39 25.25 16.96
CA ASP A 155 -17.91 26.15 18.01
C ASP A 155 -16.47 26.62 17.74
N LYS A 156 -15.60 25.69 17.32
CA LYS A 156 -14.21 26.02 16.94
C LYS A 156 -14.15 26.88 15.68
N LYS A 157 -15.00 26.60 14.68
CA LYS A 157 -15.17 27.45 13.50
C LYS A 157 -15.54 28.89 13.90
N ASN A 158 -16.49 29.08 14.79
CA ASN A 158 -16.94 30.41 15.21
C ASN A 158 -15.82 31.20 15.91
N ALA A 159 -14.98 30.54 16.71
CA ALA A 159 -13.81 31.15 17.34
C ALA A 159 -12.74 31.58 16.31
N LEU A 160 -12.49 30.74 15.30
CA LEU A 160 -11.58 31.08 14.20
C LEU A 160 -12.09 32.24 13.36
N LEU A 161 -13.41 32.29 13.09
CA LEU A 161 -14.04 33.37 12.33
C LEU A 161 -13.89 34.72 13.03
N GLN A 162 -13.99 34.77 14.36
CA GLN A 162 -13.71 35.98 15.15
C GLN A 162 -12.26 36.46 15.01
N SER A 163 -11.34 35.55 14.68
CA SER A 163 -9.93 35.84 14.40
C SER A 163 -9.67 36.10 12.91
N GLY A 164 -10.71 36.20 12.08
CA GLY A 164 -10.61 36.46 10.64
C GLY A 164 -10.27 35.22 9.79
N ILE A 165 -10.28 34.02 10.37
CA ILE A 165 -9.98 32.78 9.65
C ILE A 165 -11.27 32.11 9.18
N ASN A 166 -11.47 32.12 7.87
CA ASN A 166 -12.65 31.50 7.24
C ASN A 166 -12.47 29.99 7.06
N CYS A 167 -13.46 29.23 7.51
CA CYS A 167 -13.47 27.78 7.39
C CYS A 167 -14.87 27.17 7.30
N GLU A 168 -14.93 25.93 6.84
CA GLU A 168 -16.12 25.11 6.71
C GLU A 168 -15.99 23.85 7.57
N VAL A 169 -17.08 23.43 8.19
CA VAL A 169 -17.12 22.12 8.85
C VAL A 169 -17.38 21.07 7.77
N VAL A 170 -16.52 20.07 7.70
CA VAL A 170 -16.64 18.95 6.77
C VAL A 170 -16.65 17.64 7.56
N ASN A 171 -17.36 16.64 7.03
CA ASN A 171 -17.42 15.29 7.62
C ASN A 171 -16.74 14.29 6.68
N GLY A 172 -15.64 13.73 7.14
CA GLY A 172 -14.80 12.78 6.43
C GLY A 172 -15.08 11.31 6.71
N LEU A 173 -16.18 10.98 7.40
CA LEU A 173 -16.49 9.64 7.89
C LEU A 173 -16.34 8.58 6.80
N ASN A 174 -15.35 7.71 6.99
CA ASN A 174 -14.94 6.60 6.13
C ASN A 174 -14.56 6.99 4.69
N LYS A 175 -14.29 8.27 4.44
CA LYS A 175 -13.93 8.82 3.12
C LYS A 175 -12.49 9.29 3.04
N ASN A 176 -11.86 9.55 4.18
CA ASN A 176 -10.48 10.03 4.23
C ASN A 176 -9.58 9.04 4.96
N ILE A 177 -8.30 9.15 4.64
CA ILE A 177 -7.22 8.46 5.32
C ILE A 177 -6.35 9.52 5.98
N SER A 178 -6.13 9.35 7.28
CA SER A 178 -5.34 10.24 8.12
C SER A 178 -3.99 9.61 8.40
N VAL A 179 -2.92 10.39 8.26
CA VAL A 179 -1.56 9.98 8.61
C VAL A 179 -1.12 10.75 9.83
N TYR A 180 -0.84 10.05 10.92
CA TYR A 180 -0.41 10.59 12.20
C TYR A 180 1.10 10.44 12.38
N ASP A 181 1.74 11.42 12.99
CA ASP A 181 3.11 11.26 13.48
C ASP A 181 3.15 10.61 14.87
N THR A 182 4.36 10.33 15.34
CA THR A 182 4.63 9.76 16.68
C THR A 182 4.16 10.63 17.86
N SER A 183 3.80 11.90 17.61
CA SER A 183 3.24 12.82 18.60
C SER A 183 1.71 12.87 18.52
N ASN A 184 1.07 11.92 17.83
CA ASN A 184 -0.38 11.82 17.64
C ASN A 184 -0.98 13.03 16.89
N ASN A 185 -0.17 13.70 16.06
CA ASN A 185 -0.62 14.79 15.21
C ASN A 185 -0.88 14.29 13.80
N ILE A 186 -2.02 14.67 13.22
CA ILE A 186 -2.22 14.46 11.78
C ILE A 186 -1.18 15.32 11.04
N VAL A 187 -0.43 14.71 10.13
CA VAL A 187 0.60 15.38 9.32
C VAL A 187 0.27 15.39 7.83
N LEU A 188 -0.67 14.55 7.41
CA LEU A 188 -1.23 14.49 6.07
C LEU A 188 -2.61 13.82 6.15
N MET A 189 -3.56 14.33 5.38
CA MET A 189 -4.83 13.65 5.12
C MET A 189 -5.12 13.67 3.62
N TYR A 190 -5.82 12.65 3.13
CA TYR A 190 -6.26 12.60 1.74
C TYR A 190 -7.55 11.76 1.62
N SER A 191 -8.31 11.95 0.53
CA SER A 191 -9.48 11.11 0.25
C SER A 191 -9.04 9.69 -0.12
N SER A 192 -9.73 8.67 0.39
CA SER A 192 -9.44 7.25 0.13
C SER A 192 -9.61 6.83 -1.34
N ASN A 193 -10.19 7.70 -2.16
CA ASN A 193 -10.33 7.51 -3.60
C ASN A 193 -9.06 7.86 -4.40
N TYR A 194 -8.05 8.50 -3.78
CA TYR A 194 -6.79 8.82 -4.44
C TYR A 194 -5.78 7.67 -4.33
N ASN A 195 -5.01 7.50 -5.41
CA ASN A 195 -3.95 6.49 -5.50
C ASN A 195 -2.67 7.00 -4.81
N ILE A 196 -2.71 7.06 -3.48
CA ILE A 196 -1.58 7.53 -2.67
C ILE A 196 -0.74 6.35 -2.19
N TYR A 197 0.55 6.40 -2.50
CA TYR A 197 1.52 5.35 -2.19
C TYR A 197 2.64 5.87 -1.31
N PHE A 198 3.06 5.04 -0.37
CA PHE A 198 4.10 5.30 0.61
C PHE A 198 5.28 4.38 0.33
N SER A 199 6.49 4.91 0.34
CA SER A 199 7.70 4.11 0.19
C SER A 199 8.92 4.78 0.83
N SER A 200 9.95 3.99 1.07
CA SER A 200 11.24 4.45 1.58
C SER A 200 12.34 3.61 0.95
N TYR A 201 13.49 4.20 0.63
CA TYR A 201 14.58 3.44 0.02
C TYR A 201 15.31 2.63 1.08
N ASN A 202 15.40 1.31 0.90
CA ASN A 202 16.15 0.43 1.78
C ASN A 202 17.52 0.11 1.16
N ASN A 203 18.58 0.62 1.79
CA ASN A 203 19.96 0.43 1.33
C ASN A 203 20.41 -1.04 1.37
N ASP A 204 19.94 -1.82 2.35
CA ASP A 204 20.33 -3.22 2.50
C ASP A 204 19.74 -4.08 1.38
N LEU A 205 18.48 -3.80 1.03
CA LEU A 205 17.75 -4.50 -0.04
C LEU A 205 17.96 -3.88 -1.42
N LYS A 206 18.57 -2.69 -1.48
CA LYS A 206 18.79 -1.89 -2.69
C LYS A 206 17.52 -1.60 -3.48
N CYS A 207 16.39 -1.52 -2.80
CA CYS A 207 15.11 -1.23 -3.42
C CYS A 207 14.22 -0.45 -2.45
N ASN A 208 13.18 0.15 -3.01
CA ASN A 208 12.09 0.71 -2.23
C ASN A 208 11.44 -0.38 -1.38
N SER A 209 11.22 -0.11 -0.09
CA SER A 209 10.61 -1.01 0.88
C SER A 209 9.98 -0.23 2.03
N ILE A 210 8.95 -0.81 2.63
CA ILE A 210 8.29 -0.22 3.79
C ILE A 210 7.88 -1.32 4.77
N VAL A 211 7.96 -1.01 6.06
CA VAL A 211 7.51 -1.90 7.11
C VAL A 211 6.07 -1.55 7.44
N ILE A 212 5.21 -2.57 7.43
CA ILE A 212 3.82 -2.50 7.87
C ILE A 212 3.66 -3.36 9.10
N ASP A 213 3.30 -2.73 10.21
CA ASP A 213 3.30 -3.29 11.56
C ASP A 213 4.68 -3.86 11.92
N LYS A 214 4.94 -5.11 11.53
CA LYS A 214 6.20 -5.82 11.80
C LYS A 214 6.82 -6.48 10.57
N ASN A 215 6.16 -6.39 9.42
CA ASN A 215 6.55 -7.09 8.21
C ASN A 215 7.06 -6.11 7.16
N THR A 216 8.22 -6.42 6.58
CA THR A 216 8.79 -5.66 5.47
C THR A 216 8.12 -6.07 4.16
N TYR A 217 7.74 -5.08 3.37
CA TYR A 217 7.23 -5.23 2.01
C TYR A 217 8.10 -4.45 1.05
N ARG A 218 8.51 -5.08 -0.06
CA ARG A 218 9.22 -4.41 -1.16
C ARG A 218 8.24 -3.56 -1.97
N GLY A 219 8.76 -2.54 -2.65
CA GLY A 219 7.97 -1.62 -3.47
C GLY A 219 7.30 -0.53 -2.65
N MET A 220 6.01 -0.34 -2.88
CA MET A 220 5.22 0.76 -2.31
C MET A 220 3.97 0.21 -1.61
N MET A 221 3.45 0.95 -0.64
CA MET A 221 2.21 0.62 0.07
C MET A 221 1.18 1.71 -0.16
N ALA A 222 -0.01 1.35 -0.60
CA ALA A 222 -1.17 2.23 -0.63
C ALA A 222 -2.18 1.83 0.45
N PHE A 223 -3.05 2.78 0.76
CA PHE A 223 -4.20 2.54 1.63
C PHE A 223 -5.46 3.01 0.92
N SER A 224 -6.48 2.16 0.95
CA SER A 224 -7.80 2.44 0.41
C SER A 224 -8.88 2.02 1.41
N THR A 225 -10.14 2.19 1.03
CA THR A 225 -11.29 1.78 1.82
C THR A 225 -12.11 0.73 1.10
N ASP A 226 -12.44 -0.37 1.79
CA ASP A 226 -13.35 -1.42 1.33
C ASP A 226 -14.41 -1.65 2.41
N ILE A 227 -15.69 -1.44 2.08
CA ILE A 227 -16.84 -1.55 3.02
C ILE A 227 -16.52 -0.85 4.37
N ASN A 228 -16.12 0.43 4.31
CA ASN A 228 -15.77 1.25 5.48
C ASN A 228 -14.62 0.70 6.35
N LYS A 229 -13.73 -0.12 5.78
CA LYS A 229 -12.52 -0.60 6.46
C LYS A 229 -11.27 -0.20 5.70
N LEU A 230 -10.19 0.05 6.44
CA LEU A 230 -8.90 0.36 5.86
C LEU A 230 -8.32 -0.91 5.18
N VAL A 231 -7.81 -0.76 3.97
CA VAL A 231 -7.15 -1.83 3.22
C VAL A 231 -5.75 -1.39 2.85
N SER A 232 -4.76 -2.18 3.25
CA SER A 232 -3.36 -2.03 2.83
C SER A 232 -3.14 -2.77 1.52
N ILE A 233 -2.50 -2.11 0.56
CA ILE A 233 -2.24 -2.64 -0.78
C ILE A 233 -0.76 -2.48 -1.10
N ASN A 234 -0.04 -3.58 -1.26
CA ASN A 234 1.35 -3.55 -1.65
C ASN A 234 1.46 -3.59 -3.18
N LYS A 235 1.95 -2.51 -3.81
CA LYS A 235 2.37 -2.49 -5.21
C LYS A 235 3.85 -2.85 -5.27
N VAL A 236 4.15 -3.95 -5.96
CA VAL A 236 5.49 -4.55 -6.00
C VAL A 236 5.77 -5.09 -7.40
N SER A 237 7.03 -5.11 -7.84
CA SER A 237 7.39 -5.72 -9.13
C SER A 237 7.08 -7.21 -9.11
N LEU A 238 6.79 -7.79 -10.28
CA LEU A 238 6.37 -9.18 -10.41
C LEU A 238 7.38 -10.17 -9.80
N ASP A 239 8.68 -9.97 -10.02
CA ASP A 239 9.69 -10.88 -9.46
C ASP A 239 9.82 -10.74 -7.93
N TYR A 240 9.71 -9.52 -7.38
CA TYR A 240 9.68 -9.32 -5.93
C TYR A 240 8.40 -9.85 -5.27
N TYR A 241 7.27 -9.83 -5.98
CA TYR A 241 6.07 -10.54 -5.56
C TYR A 241 6.35 -12.04 -5.46
N LEU A 242 6.96 -12.64 -6.48
CA LEU A 242 7.29 -14.06 -6.51
C LEU A 242 8.27 -14.46 -5.40
N TYR A 243 9.25 -13.61 -5.06
CA TYR A 243 10.12 -13.87 -3.92
C TYR A 243 9.32 -14.10 -2.62
N GLY A 244 8.27 -13.30 -2.40
CA GLY A 244 7.39 -13.41 -1.23
C GLY A 244 6.32 -14.51 -1.32
N VAL A 245 6.15 -15.16 -2.47
CA VAL A 245 5.16 -16.24 -2.70
C VAL A 245 5.79 -17.62 -2.65
N ILE A 246 6.89 -17.85 -3.38
CA ILE A 246 7.33 -19.21 -3.73
C ILE A 246 7.68 -20.04 -2.51
N ALA A 247 8.35 -19.46 -1.52
CA ALA A 247 8.71 -20.14 -0.29
C ALA A 247 7.50 -20.54 0.59
N ASN A 248 6.32 -19.95 0.35
CA ASN A 248 5.07 -20.30 1.02
C ASN A 248 4.25 -21.36 0.28
N GLU A 249 4.46 -21.52 -1.03
CA GLU A 249 3.73 -22.46 -1.88
C GLU A 249 4.46 -23.81 -2.05
N ILE A 250 5.79 -23.80 -2.02
CA ILE A 250 6.63 -24.99 -2.16
C ILE A 250 7.81 -24.94 -1.20
N SER A 251 8.19 -26.11 -0.66
CA SER A 251 9.32 -26.19 0.26
C SER A 251 10.64 -25.91 -0.43
N ALA A 252 11.45 -25.04 0.17
CA ALA A 252 12.77 -24.63 -0.34
C ALA A 252 13.81 -25.77 -0.42
N VAL A 253 13.52 -26.96 0.13
CA VAL A 253 14.39 -28.15 0.04
C VAL A 253 14.00 -29.11 -1.08
N TRP A 254 12.96 -28.80 -1.86
CA TRP A 254 12.56 -29.61 -3.01
C TRP A 254 13.58 -29.51 -4.16
N PRO A 255 13.57 -30.47 -5.10
CA PRO A 255 14.43 -30.41 -6.27
C PRO A 255 14.32 -29.06 -7.01
N ILE A 256 15.45 -28.50 -7.44
CA ILE A 256 15.52 -27.16 -8.01
C ILE A 256 14.57 -26.97 -9.21
N GLU A 257 14.45 -27.98 -10.06
CA GLU A 257 13.56 -27.94 -11.22
C GLU A 257 12.07 -27.96 -10.84
N ALA A 258 11.72 -28.55 -9.68
CA ALA A 258 10.36 -28.47 -9.15
C ALA A 258 10.05 -27.05 -8.64
N ILE A 259 11.02 -26.40 -7.99
CA ILE A 259 10.89 -24.99 -7.57
C ILE A 259 10.73 -24.09 -8.80
N LYS A 260 11.55 -24.28 -9.84
CA LYS A 260 11.42 -23.53 -11.11
C LYS A 260 10.07 -23.75 -11.79
N ALA A 261 9.57 -24.98 -11.84
CA ALA A 261 8.24 -25.27 -12.36
C ALA A 261 7.15 -24.51 -11.58
N GLN A 262 7.24 -24.48 -10.24
CA GLN A 262 6.34 -23.71 -9.40
C GLN A 262 6.45 -22.20 -9.67
N VAL A 263 7.66 -21.68 -9.89
CA VAL A 263 7.87 -20.27 -10.26
C VAL A 263 7.14 -19.92 -11.55
N LEU A 264 7.27 -20.74 -12.60
CA LEU A 264 6.58 -20.52 -13.87
C LEU A 264 5.06 -20.53 -13.69
N ALA A 265 4.53 -21.49 -12.93
CA ALA A 265 3.10 -21.57 -12.64
C ALA A 265 2.61 -20.33 -11.87
N ALA A 266 3.34 -19.91 -10.83
CA ALA A 266 3.02 -18.75 -10.04
C ALA A 266 3.08 -17.45 -10.85
N ARG A 267 4.11 -17.28 -11.69
CA ARG A 267 4.26 -16.10 -12.57
C ARG A 267 3.13 -16.02 -13.58
N THR A 268 2.80 -17.13 -14.25
CA THR A 268 1.65 -17.20 -15.16
C THR A 268 0.35 -16.85 -14.46
N TYR A 269 0.12 -17.40 -13.28
CA TYR A 269 -1.08 -17.10 -12.50
C TYR A 269 -1.15 -15.61 -12.14
N ALA A 270 -0.05 -15.03 -11.63
CA ALA A 270 0.01 -13.61 -11.29
C ALA A 270 -0.32 -12.72 -12.49
N VAL A 271 0.36 -12.93 -13.62
CA VAL A 271 0.13 -12.13 -14.84
C VAL A 271 -1.29 -12.28 -15.37
N ALA A 272 -1.85 -13.49 -15.35
CA ALA A 272 -3.22 -13.74 -15.79
C ALA A 272 -4.29 -13.08 -14.89
N ASN A 273 -3.95 -12.75 -13.64
CA ASN A 273 -4.87 -12.15 -12.66
C ASN A 273 -4.61 -10.66 -12.40
N ILE A 274 -3.59 -10.05 -13.01
CA ILE A 274 -3.42 -8.58 -12.97
C ILE A 274 -4.67 -7.94 -13.57
N SER A 275 -5.31 -7.07 -12.79
CA SER A 275 -6.57 -6.44 -13.16
C SER A 275 -6.45 -4.92 -13.01
N PRO A 276 -5.90 -4.21 -14.01
CA PRO A 276 -5.62 -2.77 -13.91
C PRO A 276 -6.85 -1.96 -13.50
N ASN A 277 -8.04 -2.38 -13.93
CA ASN A 277 -9.33 -1.74 -13.66
C ASN A 277 -10.08 -2.31 -12.44
N SER A 278 -9.38 -3.02 -11.54
CA SER A 278 -9.96 -3.56 -10.31
C SER A 278 -10.67 -2.48 -9.50
N THR A 279 -11.97 -2.67 -9.27
CA THR A 279 -12.82 -1.74 -8.50
C THR A 279 -12.45 -1.69 -7.02
N VAL A 280 -11.74 -2.71 -6.52
CA VAL A 280 -11.26 -2.80 -5.13
C VAL A 280 -9.83 -2.29 -4.97
N GLY A 281 -9.15 -1.92 -6.06
CA GLY A 281 -7.82 -1.29 -6.06
C GLY A 281 -6.64 -2.25 -5.96
N TYR A 282 -6.86 -3.57 -5.90
CA TYR A 282 -5.82 -4.59 -5.87
C TYR A 282 -6.12 -5.75 -6.82
N ASP A 283 -5.08 -6.49 -7.20
CA ASP A 283 -5.13 -7.60 -8.16
C ASP A 283 -5.28 -8.95 -7.43
N MET A 284 -4.62 -9.11 -6.29
CA MET A 284 -4.45 -10.40 -5.61
C MET A 284 -4.74 -10.34 -4.11
N HIS A 285 -5.15 -11.47 -3.54
CA HIS A 285 -5.18 -11.69 -2.09
C HIS A 285 -3.85 -12.27 -1.59
N ASP A 286 -3.48 -12.01 -0.32
CA ASP A 286 -2.28 -12.53 0.35
C ASP A 286 -2.43 -13.95 0.92
N ASN A 287 -3.41 -14.72 0.46
CA ASN A 287 -3.77 -16.02 1.02
C ASN A 287 -4.24 -17.00 -0.07
N GLN A 288 -4.76 -18.16 0.33
CA GLN A 288 -5.17 -19.24 -0.60
C GLN A 288 -6.24 -18.86 -1.61
N ASN A 289 -6.93 -17.71 -1.46
CA ASN A 289 -7.82 -17.19 -2.51
C ASN A 289 -7.06 -16.77 -3.77
N SER A 290 -5.76 -16.47 -3.63
CA SER A 290 -4.84 -16.21 -4.75
C SER A 290 -3.57 -17.01 -4.51
N GLN A 291 -2.52 -16.39 -3.97
CA GLN A 291 -1.28 -17.05 -3.58
C GLN A 291 -0.84 -16.53 -2.22
N VAL A 292 -0.18 -17.37 -1.43
CA VAL A 292 0.27 -17.00 -0.08
C VAL A 292 1.47 -16.06 -0.19
N TYR A 293 1.19 -14.75 -0.18
CA TYR A 293 2.19 -13.69 -0.22
C TYR A 293 2.51 -13.19 1.19
N GLY A 294 3.77 -13.37 1.61
CA GLY A 294 4.21 -12.99 2.96
C GLY A 294 5.27 -11.89 3.00
N GLY A 295 5.42 -11.12 1.92
CA GLY A 295 6.42 -10.05 1.80
C GLY A 295 7.86 -10.54 1.96
N TYR A 296 8.76 -9.63 2.33
CA TYR A 296 10.19 -9.92 2.42
C TYR A 296 10.53 -10.98 3.48
N GLY A 297 9.77 -11.03 4.58
CA GLY A 297 10.01 -11.97 5.68
C GLY A 297 9.86 -13.45 5.28
N SER A 298 9.16 -13.74 4.18
CA SER A 298 8.97 -15.10 3.67
C SER A 298 10.05 -15.54 2.68
N GLU A 299 10.86 -14.63 2.17
CA GLU A 299 11.83 -14.91 1.11
C GLU A 299 12.88 -15.95 1.55
N LYS A 300 13.34 -16.75 0.59
CA LYS A 300 14.48 -17.67 0.74
C LYS A 300 15.43 -17.49 -0.43
N SER A 301 16.72 -17.45 -0.17
CA SER A 301 17.74 -17.23 -1.21
C SER A 301 17.63 -18.22 -2.37
N ILE A 302 17.36 -19.50 -2.07
CA ILE A 302 17.22 -20.54 -3.10
C ILE A 302 15.99 -20.34 -3.99
N THR A 303 14.85 -19.92 -3.42
CA THR A 303 13.63 -19.66 -4.21
C THR A 303 13.76 -18.38 -5.00
N ASN A 304 14.39 -17.34 -4.44
CA ASN A 304 14.67 -16.09 -5.15
C ASN A 304 15.58 -16.34 -6.36
N ALA A 305 16.63 -17.16 -6.20
CA ALA A 305 17.49 -17.56 -7.32
C ALA A 305 16.73 -18.28 -8.43
N CYS A 306 15.76 -19.15 -8.10
CA CYS A 306 14.88 -19.77 -9.12
C CYS A 306 13.98 -18.75 -9.82
N VAL A 307 13.51 -17.73 -9.12
CA VAL A 307 12.75 -16.63 -9.72
C VAL A 307 13.62 -15.88 -10.74
N ASP A 308 14.85 -15.57 -10.36
CA ASP A 308 15.81 -14.85 -11.22
C ASP A 308 16.22 -15.68 -12.45
N GLU A 309 16.58 -16.96 -12.26
CA GLU A 309 16.97 -17.88 -13.34
C GLU A 309 15.86 -18.16 -14.36
N THR A 310 14.60 -17.92 -13.96
CA THR A 310 13.42 -18.08 -14.81
C THR A 310 12.81 -16.75 -15.23
N GLY A 311 13.53 -15.63 -15.07
CA GLY A 311 13.05 -14.28 -15.40
C GLY A 311 12.34 -14.22 -16.75
N GLY A 312 11.15 -13.62 -16.75
CA GLY A 312 10.28 -13.46 -17.92
C GLY A 312 9.61 -14.73 -18.46
N LYS A 313 9.94 -15.93 -17.96
CA LYS A 313 9.36 -17.19 -18.46
C LYS A 313 7.99 -17.47 -17.84
N MET A 314 7.03 -17.77 -18.70
CA MET A 314 5.66 -18.14 -18.34
C MET A 314 5.19 -19.34 -19.17
N ILE A 315 4.17 -20.01 -18.66
CA ILE A 315 3.41 -21.06 -19.34
C ILE A 315 2.35 -20.39 -20.23
N SER A 316 2.30 -20.75 -21.51
CA SER A 316 1.23 -20.37 -22.45
C SER A 316 0.63 -21.61 -23.13
N TYR A 317 -0.57 -21.46 -23.68
CA TYR A 317 -1.22 -22.47 -24.51
C TYR A 317 -1.88 -21.75 -25.69
N ASP A 318 -1.58 -22.20 -26.92
CA ASP A 318 -2.14 -21.71 -28.19
C ASP A 318 -2.01 -20.19 -28.51
N ASN A 319 -1.00 -19.50 -27.93
CA ASN A 319 -0.61 -18.09 -28.20
C ASN A 319 -1.76 -17.15 -28.61
#